data_AF-A0A9W6T7D5-F1
#
_entry.id   AF-A0A9W6T7D5-F1
#
_cell.length_a   1.000
_cell.length_b   1.000
_cell.length_c   1.000
_cell.angle_alpha   90.00
_cell.angle_beta   90.00
_cell.angle_gamma   90.00
#
_symmetry.space_group_name_H-M   'P 1'
#
loop_
_entity.id
_entity.type
_entity.pdbx_description
1 polymer ?
#
loop_
_entity_poly.entity_id
_entity_poly.type
_entity_poly.pdbx_seq_one_letter_code
_entity_poly.pdbx_strand_id
1 'polypeptide(L)'
;MSEITPADIPNAPLVGKPLLYFTSVFVSLGVFLFGYDQGYCSGIIVQQSFKDYFGDPSSSTIGTIVAILEIGALISSFNSGHIGDSLGRRRTIRWGAFIFCVGGFCQSISTSVPHMIIGRFISGLGVGLLSSIVPVYQAEISPPDSRGKLGCVEFTESHYMFKLYLVLYYGLVLLS
;
A
#
# COMPACT_ATOMS: atom_id res chain seq x y z
N MET A 1 8.71 -26.49 26.80
CA MET A 1 8.11 -25.97 25.56
C MET A 1 7.05 -26.98 25.14
N SER A 2 5.83 -26.83 25.66
CA SER A 2 4.73 -27.76 25.37
C SER A 2 4.31 -27.63 23.91
N GLU A 3 4.37 -28.74 23.19
CA GLU A 3 3.92 -28.89 21.81
C GLU A 3 2.43 -28.53 21.74
N ILE A 4 2.10 -27.45 21.03
CA ILE A 4 0.71 -27.00 20.87
C ILE A 4 0.05 -28.01 19.92
N THR A 5 -0.74 -28.91 20.48
CA THR A 5 -1.50 -29.89 19.70
C THR A 5 -2.69 -29.20 19.01
N PRO A 6 -3.09 -29.65 17.81
CA PRO A 6 -4.15 -29.00 17.01
C PRO A 6 -5.53 -28.91 17.66
N ALA A 7 -5.72 -29.53 18.83
CA ALA A 7 -6.98 -29.62 19.56
C ALA A 7 -7.29 -28.38 20.43
N ASP A 8 -6.30 -27.53 20.72
CA ASP A 8 -6.46 -26.37 21.63
C ASP A 8 -6.81 -25.05 20.93
N ILE A 9 -7.07 -25.06 19.61
CA ILE A 9 -7.36 -23.85 18.85
C ILE A 9 -8.89 -23.66 18.76
N PRO A 10 -9.50 -22.71 19.50
CA PRO A 10 -10.93 -22.50 19.47
C PRO A 10 -11.36 -22.03 18.08
N ASN A 11 -12.16 -22.85 17.39
CA ASN A 11 -13.05 -22.54 16.24
C ASN A 11 -12.67 -21.30 15.39
N ALA A 12 -11.46 -21.25 14.86
CA ALA A 12 -11.10 -20.30 13.81
C ALA A 12 -11.42 -20.94 12.44
N PRO A 13 -12.23 -20.31 11.57
CA PRO A 13 -12.74 -20.95 10.34
C PRO A 13 -11.66 -21.28 9.30
N LEU A 14 -10.43 -20.79 9.46
CA LEU A 14 -9.32 -21.01 8.54
C LEU A 14 -8.01 -21.18 9.33
N VAL A 15 -7.46 -22.39 9.37
CA VAL A 15 -6.14 -22.70 9.97
C VAL A 15 -5.26 -23.37 8.92
N GLY A 16 -3.98 -23.01 8.85
CA GLY A 16 -2.98 -23.63 7.95
C GLY A 16 -2.83 -22.96 6.58
N LYS A 17 -2.55 -23.77 5.54
CA LYS A 17 -2.31 -23.32 4.15
C LYS A 17 -3.37 -22.36 3.57
N PRO A 18 -4.69 -22.57 3.76
CA PRO A 18 -5.69 -21.67 3.17
C PRO A 18 -5.74 -20.28 3.82
N LEU A 19 -5.45 -20.16 5.13
CA LEU A 19 -5.32 -18.85 5.78
C LEU A 19 -4.12 -18.07 5.23
N LEU A 20 -3.01 -18.78 4.99
CA LEU A 20 -1.81 -18.23 4.36
C LEU A 20 -2.09 -17.71 2.95
N TYR A 21 -2.73 -18.50 2.09
CA TYR A 21 -3.10 -18.04 0.75
C TYR A 21 -4.03 -16.83 0.79
N PHE A 22 -5.04 -16.83 1.68
CA PHE A 22 -5.95 -15.70 1.81
C PHE A 22 -5.25 -14.42 2.27
N THR A 23 -4.35 -14.53 3.26
CA THR A 23 -3.58 -13.37 3.74
C THR A 23 -2.58 -12.88 2.72
N SER A 24 -1.89 -13.76 1.99
CA SER A 24 -0.99 -13.37 0.91
C SER A 24 -1.72 -12.69 -0.25
N VAL A 25 -2.88 -13.20 -0.68
CA VAL A 25 -3.69 -12.52 -1.71
C VAL A 25 -4.15 -11.14 -1.25
N PHE A 26 -4.59 -11.01 0.02
CA PHE A 26 -5.02 -9.73 0.57
C PHE A 26 -3.88 -8.72 0.69
N VAL A 27 -2.69 -9.20 1.07
CA VAL A 27 -1.45 -8.42 1.14
C VAL A 27 -1.01 -7.96 -0.26
N SER A 28 -0.95 -8.89 -1.22
CA SER A 28 -0.65 -8.59 -2.63
C SER A 28 -1.59 -7.51 -3.18
N LEU A 29 -2.90 -7.63 -2.91
CA LEU A 29 -3.88 -6.62 -3.33
C LEU A 29 -3.62 -5.23 -2.71
N GLY A 30 -3.16 -5.19 -1.45
CA GLY A 30 -2.79 -3.94 -0.79
C GLY A 30 -1.58 -3.26 -1.43
N VAL A 31 -0.52 -4.04 -1.69
CA VAL A 31 0.70 -3.55 -2.37
C VAL A 31 0.38 -3.13 -3.81
N PHE A 32 -0.48 -3.88 -4.50
CA PHE A 32 -1.01 -3.54 -5.82
C PHE A 32 -1.74 -2.20 -5.82
N LEU A 33 -2.66 -1.99 -4.87
CA LEU A 33 -3.44 -0.75 -4.79
C LEU A 33 -2.55 0.47 -4.51
N PHE A 34 -1.53 0.30 -3.67
CA PHE A 34 -0.51 1.31 -3.42
C PHE A 34 0.29 1.66 -4.69
N GLY A 35 0.78 0.65 -5.42
CA GLY A 35 1.49 0.89 -6.68
C GLY A 35 0.62 1.57 -7.73
N TYR A 36 -0.68 1.27 -7.75
CA TYR A 36 -1.66 1.91 -8.63
C TYR A 36 -1.83 3.39 -8.29
N ASP A 37 -1.94 3.75 -7.00
CA ASP A 37 -2.03 5.15 -6.57
C ASP A 37 -0.81 5.97 -6.98
N GLN A 38 0.40 5.42 -6.81
CA GLN A 38 1.63 6.10 -7.26
C GLN A 38 1.67 6.27 -8.78
N GLY A 39 1.33 5.22 -9.54
CA GLY A 39 1.33 5.26 -11.00
C GLY A 39 0.31 6.25 -11.56
N TYR A 40 -0.91 6.24 -11.03
CA TYR A 40 -1.97 7.17 -11.41
C TYR A 40 -1.57 8.61 -11.08
N CYS A 41 -1.09 8.88 -9.86
CA CYS A 41 -0.65 10.22 -9.48
C CYS A 41 0.49 10.73 -10.38
N SER A 42 1.46 9.89 -10.72
CA SER A 42 2.55 10.27 -11.63
C SER A 42 2.06 10.58 -13.06
N GLY A 43 0.94 10.00 -13.49
CA GLY A 43 0.34 10.27 -14.80
C GLY A 43 -0.49 11.57 -14.83
N ILE A 44 -1.39 11.75 -13.86
CA ILE A 44 -2.33 12.89 -13.83
C ILE A 44 -1.59 14.22 -13.70
N ILE A 45 -0.53 14.29 -12.89
CA ILE A 45 0.16 15.55 -12.58
C ILE A 45 0.77 16.21 -13.83
N VAL A 46 0.99 15.43 -14.90
CA VAL A 46 1.54 15.91 -16.17
C VAL A 46 0.42 16.34 -17.14
N GLN A 47 -0.82 15.90 -16.90
CA GLN A 47 -1.96 16.11 -17.78
C GLN A 47 -2.45 17.56 -17.72
N GLN A 48 -2.84 18.11 -18.87
CA GLN A 48 -3.30 19.50 -18.98
C GLN A 48 -4.57 19.74 -18.14
N SER A 49 -5.48 18.77 -18.10
CA SER A 49 -6.71 18.82 -17.29
C SER A 49 -6.45 19.05 -15.80
N PHE A 50 -5.34 18.51 -15.27
CA PHE A 50 -4.95 18.72 -13.88
C PHE A 50 -4.40 20.13 -13.66
N LYS A 51 -3.60 20.64 -14.59
CA LYS A 51 -3.08 22.01 -14.55
C LYS A 51 -4.22 23.02 -14.61
N ASP A 52 -5.19 22.82 -15.49
CA ASP A 52 -6.33 23.73 -15.64
C ASP A 52 -7.24 23.72 -14.39
N TYR A 53 -7.39 22.56 -13.72
CA TYR A 53 -8.18 22.44 -12.49
C TYR A 53 -7.50 23.08 -11.27
N PHE A 54 -6.18 22.94 -11.13
CA PHE A 54 -5.42 23.45 -9.98
C PHE A 54 -4.78 24.83 -10.19
N GLY A 55 -4.96 25.44 -11.36
CA GLY A 55 -4.46 26.79 -11.66
C GLY A 55 -2.99 26.85 -12.03
N ASP A 56 -2.53 25.93 -12.87
CA ASP A 56 -1.15 25.75 -13.36
C ASP A 56 -0.11 25.71 -12.23
N PRO A 57 -0.10 24.65 -11.41
CA PRO A 57 0.84 24.53 -10.31
C PRO A 57 2.28 24.45 -10.81
N SER A 58 3.18 25.19 -10.15
CA SER A 58 4.61 25.19 -10.48
C SER A 58 5.21 23.77 -10.42
N SER A 59 6.28 23.52 -11.17
CA SER A 59 7.00 22.24 -11.14
C SER A 59 7.46 21.84 -9.74
N SER A 60 7.77 22.82 -8.87
CA SER A 60 8.11 22.57 -7.46
C SER A 60 6.92 22.05 -6.65
N THR A 61 5.72 22.55 -6.91
CA THR A 61 4.48 22.13 -6.26
C THR A 61 4.12 20.70 -6.67
N ILE A 62 4.24 20.38 -7.96
CA ILE A 62 4.03 19.03 -8.49
C ILE A 62 5.00 18.04 -7.83
N GLY A 63 6.29 18.39 -7.75
CA GLY A 63 7.28 17.56 -7.06
C GLY A 63 6.95 17.36 -5.57
N THR A 64 6.42 18.39 -4.91
CA THR A 64 6.01 18.32 -3.51
C THR A 64 4.82 17.38 -3.30
N ILE A 65 3.83 17.38 -4.20
CA ILE A 65 2.68 16.47 -4.15
C ILE A 65 3.14 15.01 -4.19
N VAL A 66 4.14 14.68 -5.01
CA VAL A 66 4.67 13.31 -5.09
C VAL A 66 5.53 12.98 -3.86
N ALA A 67 6.42 13.89 -3.47
CA ALA A 67 7.38 13.66 -2.38
C ALA A 67 6.74 13.60 -0.98
N ILE A 68 5.64 14.31 -0.73
CA ILE A 68 5.02 14.37 0.60
C ILE A 68 4.49 13.01 1.07
N LEU A 69 4.09 12.14 0.12
CA LEU A 69 3.67 10.77 0.42
C LEU A 69 4.84 9.98 1.02
N GLU A 70 6.03 10.07 0.41
CA GLU A 70 7.25 9.41 0.89
C GLU A 70 7.70 9.95 2.24
N ILE A 71 7.54 11.25 2.48
CA ILE A 71 7.81 11.87 3.80
C ILE A 71 6.87 11.30 4.86
N GLY A 72 5.57 11.19 4.56
CA GLY A 72 4.60 10.54 5.45
C GLY A 72 4.98 9.08 5.73
N ALA A 73 5.34 8.34 4.68
CA ALA A 73 5.77 6.96 4.81
C ALA A 73 7.00 6.84 5.71
N LEU A 74 8.03 7.68 5.51
CA LEU A 74 9.23 7.71 6.33
C LEU A 74 8.93 7.93 7.82
N ILE A 75 8.11 8.92 8.15
CA ILE A 75 7.73 9.23 9.54
C ILE A 75 7.01 8.05 10.19
N SER A 76 6.11 7.43 9.45
CA SER A 76 5.34 6.29 9.96
C SER A 76 6.20 5.03 10.13
N SER A 77 7.19 4.81 9.27
CA SER A 77 8.12 3.69 9.35
C SER A 77 8.96 3.73 10.63
N PHE A 78 9.40 4.91 11.08
CA PHE A 78 10.09 5.03 12.38
C PHE A 78 9.23 4.60 13.56
N ASN A 79 7.92 4.85 13.50
CA ASN A 79 6.98 4.50 14.56
C ASN A 79 6.39 3.08 14.40
N SER A 80 6.58 2.46 13.23
CA SER A 80 5.95 1.18 12.87
C SER A 80 6.32 0.05 13.83
N GLY A 81 7.58 -0.01 14.29
CA GLY A 81 8.04 -1.04 15.22
C GLY A 81 7.30 -0.99 16.56
N HIS A 82 7.22 0.19 17.18
CA HIS A 82 6.53 0.36 18.46
C HIS A 82 5.03 0.10 18.36
N ILE A 83 4.39 0.58 17.28
CA ILE A 83 2.96 0.37 17.00
C ILE A 83 2.69 -1.11 16.73
N GLY A 84 3.56 -1.78 15.97
CA GLY A 84 3.47 -3.21 15.66
C GLY A 84 3.57 -4.10 16.90
N ASP A 85 4.46 -3.74 17.83
CA ASP A 85 4.68 -4.44 19.10
C ASP A 85 3.56 -4.23 20.12
N SER A 86 3.02 -3.02 20.22
CA SER A 86 1.96 -2.70 21.18
C SER A 86 0.57 -3.18 20.75
N LEU A 87 0.17 -2.97 19.48
CA LEU A 87 -1.18 -3.28 19.00
C LEU A 87 -1.32 -4.71 18.45
N GLY A 88 -0.21 -5.36 18.12
CA GLY A 88 -0.17 -6.63 17.42
C GLY A 88 -0.34 -6.49 15.91
N ARG A 89 0.34 -7.36 15.16
CA ARG A 89 0.58 -7.21 13.71
C ARG A 89 -0.71 -7.11 12.89
N ARG A 90 -1.68 -8.01 13.15
CA ARG A 90 -2.96 -8.05 12.43
C ARG A 90 -3.82 -6.80 12.64
N ARG A 91 -3.78 -6.19 13.84
CA ARG A 91 -4.52 -4.95 14.11
C ARG A 91 -3.85 -3.76 13.44
N THR A 92 -2.51 -3.71 13.47
CA THR A 92 -1.74 -2.66 12.80
C THR A 92 -1.98 -2.64 11.29
N ILE A 93 -2.05 -3.80 10.63
CA ILE A 93 -2.40 -3.89 9.20
C ILE A 93 -3.78 -3.30 8.93
N ARG A 94 -4.78 -3.63 9.76
CA ARG A 94 -6.16 -3.11 9.58
C ARG A 94 -6.21 -1.59 9.75
N TRP A 95 -5.53 -1.05 10.75
CA TRP A 95 -5.46 0.40 10.97
C TRP A 95 -4.67 1.12 9.87
N GLY A 96 -3.55 0.55 9.42
CA GLY A 96 -2.78 1.10 8.29
C GLY A 96 -3.60 1.18 7.00
N ALA A 97 -4.36 0.11 6.69
CA ALA A 97 -5.27 0.09 5.55
C ALA A 97 -6.40 1.13 5.69
N PHE A 98 -6.96 1.29 6.89
CA PHE A 98 -7.97 2.31 7.15
C PHE A 98 -7.43 3.73 6.94
N ILE A 99 -6.23 4.03 7.46
CA ILE A 99 -5.57 5.34 7.28
C ILE A 99 -5.32 5.61 5.79
N PHE A 100 -4.86 4.60 5.04
CA PHE A 100 -4.67 4.71 3.61
C PHE A 100 -5.98 5.03 2.87
N CYS A 101 -7.07 4.31 3.18
CA CYS A 101 -8.38 4.58 2.59
C CYS A 101 -8.90 5.99 2.92
N VAL A 102 -8.75 6.45 4.16
CA VAL A 102 -9.15 7.80 4.56
C VAL A 102 -8.34 8.86 3.80
N GLY A 103 -7.03 8.66 3.67
CA GLY A 103 -6.18 9.56 2.89
C GLY A 103 -6.58 9.59 1.41
N GLY A 104 -6.84 8.44 0.79
CA GLY A 104 -7.33 8.35 -0.59
C GLY A 104 -8.69 9.00 -0.80
N PHE A 105 -9.59 8.86 0.18
CA PHE A 105 -10.88 9.56 0.18
C PHE A 105 -10.71 11.08 0.24
N CYS A 106 -9.84 11.58 1.13
CA CYS A 106 -9.51 13.01 1.20
C CYS A 106 -8.92 13.55 -0.11
N GLN A 107 -8.10 12.76 -0.80
CA GLN A 107 -7.58 13.12 -2.12
C GLN A 107 -8.69 13.18 -3.18
N SER A 108 -9.64 12.24 -3.15
CA SER A 108 -10.74 12.16 -4.12
C SER A 108 -11.69 13.35 -4.06
N ILE A 109 -11.85 13.96 -2.87
CA ILE A 109 -12.67 15.16 -2.66
C ILE A 109 -11.85 16.46 -2.69
N SER A 110 -10.56 16.39 -3.01
CA SER A 110 -9.69 17.56 -2.93
C SER A 110 -10.03 18.59 -4.01
N THR A 111 -10.30 19.82 -3.58
CA THR A 111 -10.65 20.96 -4.45
C THR A 111 -9.50 21.95 -4.61
N SER A 112 -8.39 21.75 -3.88
CA SER A 112 -7.22 22.62 -3.90
C SER A 112 -5.95 21.82 -3.67
N VAL A 113 -4.83 22.33 -4.19
CA VAL A 113 -3.50 21.70 -4.06
C VAL A 113 -3.14 21.40 -2.60
N PRO A 114 -3.31 22.31 -1.62
CA PRO A 114 -2.96 22.02 -0.23
C PRO A 114 -3.81 20.89 0.36
N HIS A 115 -5.09 20.80 -0.02
CA HIS A 115 -5.96 19.74 0.44
C HIS A 115 -5.51 18.37 -0.10
N MET A 116 -5.07 18.33 -1.36
CA MET A 116 -4.48 17.13 -1.96
C MET A 116 -3.17 16.72 -1.29
N ILE A 117 -2.30 17.68 -0.94
CA ILE A 117 -1.04 17.44 -0.21
C ILE A 117 -1.32 16.79 1.15
N ILE A 118 -2.31 17.30 1.90
CA ILE A 118 -2.70 16.72 3.20
C ILE A 118 -3.22 15.29 3.02
N GLY A 119 -4.07 15.05 2.03
CA GLY A 119 -4.57 13.70 1.73
C GLY A 119 -3.44 12.72 1.38
N ARG A 120 -2.43 13.17 0.62
CA ARG A 120 -1.25 12.36 0.29
C ARG A 120 -0.35 12.10 1.49
N PHE A 121 -0.18 13.07 2.38
CA PHE A 121 0.54 12.87 3.63
C PHE A 121 -0.13 11.79 4.51
N ILE A 122 -1.44 11.88 4.70
CA ILE A 122 -2.22 10.89 5.47
C ILE A 122 -2.12 9.50 4.82
N SER A 123 -2.27 9.42 3.50
CA SER A 123 -2.12 8.16 2.76
C SER A 123 -0.72 7.58 2.95
N GLY A 124 0.32 8.42 2.89
CA GLY A 124 1.71 8.05 3.14
C GLY A 124 1.93 7.44 4.53
N LEU A 125 1.30 7.99 5.57
CA LEU A 125 1.36 7.41 6.93
C LEU A 125 0.81 5.97 6.97
N GLY A 126 -0.27 5.70 6.24
CA GLY A 126 -0.84 4.35 6.12
C GLY A 126 0.10 3.40 5.37
N VAL A 127 0.66 3.86 4.25
CA VAL A 127 1.58 3.08 3.41
C VAL A 127 2.85 2.68 4.17
N GLY A 128 3.50 3.61 4.87
CA GLY A 128 4.76 3.27 5.55
C GLY A 128 4.56 2.30 6.73
N LEU A 129 3.43 2.37 7.44
CA LEU A 129 3.03 1.36 8.42
C LEU A 129 2.81 -0.01 7.78
N LEU A 130 2.06 -0.06 6.68
CA LEU A 130 1.77 -1.30 5.96
C LEU A 130 3.05 -1.93 5.41
N SER A 131 3.89 -1.15 4.72
CA SER A 131 5.13 -1.61 4.11
C SER A 131 6.13 -2.18 5.12
N SER A 132 6.06 -1.77 6.38
CA SER A 132 6.95 -2.25 7.45
C SER A 132 6.39 -3.49 8.16
N ILE A 133 5.08 -3.55 8.38
CA ILE A 133 4.44 -4.62 9.20
C ILE A 133 4.00 -5.83 8.37
N VAL A 134 3.55 -5.62 7.14
CA VAL A 134 3.07 -6.67 6.25
C VAL A 134 4.12 -7.78 5.99
N PRO A 135 5.37 -7.48 5.59
CA PRO A 135 6.37 -8.52 5.36
C PRO A 135 6.75 -9.25 6.65
N VAL A 136 6.77 -8.56 7.78
CA VAL A 136 7.03 -9.15 9.11
C VAL A 136 5.91 -10.12 9.47
N TYR A 137 4.66 -9.69 9.33
CA TYR A 137 3.50 -10.54 9.57
C TYR A 137 3.52 -11.77 8.67
N GLN A 138 3.82 -11.60 7.39
CA GLN A 138 3.95 -12.69 6.43
C GLN A 138 5.05 -13.68 6.85
N ALA A 139 6.20 -13.20 7.33
CA ALA A 139 7.27 -14.05 7.83
C ALA A 139 6.90 -14.81 9.12
N GLU A 140 6.10 -14.21 10.00
CA GLU A 140 5.60 -14.82 11.25
C GLU A 140 4.60 -15.96 10.97
N ILE A 141 3.70 -15.79 10.00
CA ILE A 141 2.68 -16.80 9.67
C ILE A 141 3.18 -17.90 8.71
N SER A 142 4.26 -17.63 7.97
CA SER A 142 4.74 -18.53 6.93
C SER A 142 5.57 -19.71 7.46
N PRO A 143 5.32 -20.95 6.98
CA PRO A 143 6.14 -22.10 7.33
C PRO A 143 7.60 -21.90 6.87
N PRO A 144 8.60 -22.39 7.62
CA PRO A 144 10.02 -22.11 7.42
C PRO A 144 10.50 -22.28 5.97
N ASP A 145 10.03 -23.32 5.29
CA ASP A 145 10.45 -23.69 3.93
C ASP A 145 9.86 -22.81 2.81
N SER A 146 8.84 -21.99 3.10
CA SER A 146 8.10 -21.23 2.08
C SER A 146 8.17 -19.71 2.25
N ARG A 147 8.86 -19.22 3.29
CA ARG A 147 8.93 -17.78 3.63
C ARG A 147 9.46 -16.92 2.47
N GLY A 148 10.49 -17.41 1.79
CA GLY A 148 11.07 -16.73 0.63
C GLY A 148 10.16 -16.69 -0.60
N LYS A 149 9.43 -17.78 -0.89
CA LYS A 149 8.53 -17.84 -2.06
C LYS A 149 7.35 -16.88 -1.95
N LEU A 150 6.78 -16.71 -0.77
CA LEU A 150 5.64 -15.81 -0.55
C LEU A 150 6.06 -14.34 -0.67
N GLY A 151 7.21 -13.97 -0.10
CA GLY A 151 7.79 -12.64 -0.33
C GLY A 151 8.11 -12.39 -1.81
N CYS A 152 8.65 -13.37 -2.53
CA CYS A 152 8.90 -13.23 -3.96
C CYS A 152 7.61 -13.02 -4.77
N VAL A 153 6.50 -13.68 -4.44
CA VAL A 153 5.22 -13.47 -5.14
C VAL A 153 4.73 -12.03 -4.93
N GLU A 154 4.78 -11.52 -3.70
CA GLU A 154 4.35 -10.16 -3.35
C GLU A 154 5.10 -9.06 -4.14
N PHE A 155 6.44 -9.15 -4.24
CA PHE A 155 7.22 -8.18 -5.02
C PHE A 155 7.09 -8.37 -6.53
N THR A 156 6.89 -9.62 -6.98
CA THR A 156 6.76 -9.93 -8.41
C THR A 156 5.50 -9.30 -9.02
N GLU A 157 4.39 -9.26 -8.27
CA GLU A 157 3.13 -8.66 -8.74
C GLU A 157 3.26 -7.15 -9.06
N SER A 158 4.02 -6.42 -8.25
CA SER A 158 4.31 -4.99 -8.50
C SER A 158 5.03 -4.74 -9.82
N HIS A 159 5.92 -5.66 -10.25
CA HIS A 159 6.63 -5.53 -11.53
C HIS A 159 5.75 -5.83 -12.75
N TYR A 160 4.80 -6.77 -12.64
CA TYR A 160 3.88 -7.08 -13.73
C TYR A 160 2.86 -5.96 -13.98
N MET A 161 2.44 -5.25 -12.93
CA MET A 161 1.51 -4.12 -13.08
C MET A 161 2.11 -2.92 -13.81
N PHE A 162 3.38 -2.58 -13.56
CA PHE A 162 4.05 -1.49 -14.29
C PHE A 162 4.11 -1.78 -15.80
N LYS A 163 4.34 -3.05 -16.18
CA LYS A 163 4.27 -3.48 -17.58
C LYS A 163 2.85 -3.41 -18.16
N LEU A 164 1.83 -3.85 -17.42
CA LEU A 164 0.45 -3.81 -17.89
C LEU A 164 -0.06 -2.37 -18.05
N TYR A 165 0.27 -1.48 -17.11
CA TYR A 165 -0.06 -0.06 -17.18
C TYR A 165 0.58 0.60 -18.39
N LEU A 166 1.87 0.35 -18.66
CA LEU A 166 2.52 0.86 -19.86
C LEU A 166 1.87 0.30 -21.13
N VAL A 167 1.55 -0.99 -21.20
CA VAL A 167 0.91 -1.60 -22.37
C VAL A 167 -0.47 -1.01 -22.65
N LEU A 168 -1.28 -0.78 -21.61
CA LEU A 168 -2.60 -0.15 -21.75
C LEU A 168 -2.49 1.32 -22.11
N TYR A 169 -1.57 2.06 -21.47
CA TYR A 169 -1.36 3.49 -21.72
C TYR A 169 -0.82 3.75 -23.14
N TYR A 170 0.20 3.00 -23.58
CA TYR A 170 0.71 3.09 -24.94
C TYR A 170 -0.25 2.49 -25.98
N GLY A 171 -1.01 1.46 -25.62
CA GLY A 171 -2.04 0.87 -26.48
C GLY A 171 -3.19 1.83 -26.78
N LEU A 172 -3.65 2.61 -25.79
CA LEU A 172 -4.69 3.62 -25.99
C LEU A 172 -4.19 4.80 -26.83
N VAL A 173 -2.95 5.25 -26.61
CA VAL A 173 -2.33 6.37 -27.34
C VAL A 173 -2.08 6.03 -28.83
N LEU A 174 -1.85 4.76 -29.17
CA LEU A 174 -1.73 4.32 -30.57
C LEU A 174 -3.08 4.19 -31.30
N LEU A 175 -4.20 4.20 -30.56
CA LEU A 175 -5.56 4.10 -31.09
C LEU A 175 -6.28 5.45 -31.23
N SER A 176 -5.63 6.54 -30.83
CA SER A 176 -6.12 7.94 -30.90
C SER A 176 -5.25 8.78 -31.83
#